data_AF-A0A1H7Z2D4-F1
#
_entry.id   AF-A0A1H7Z2D4-F1
#
_cell.length_a   1.000
_cell.length_b   1.000
_cell.length_c   1.000
_cell.angle_alpha   90.00
_cell.angle_beta   90.00
_cell.angle_gamma   90.00
#
_symmetry.space_group_name_H-M   'P 1'
#
loop_
_entity.id
_entity.type
_entity.pdbx_description
1 polymer ?
#
loop_
_entity_poly.entity_id
_entity_poly.type
_entity_poly.pdbx_seq_one_letter_code
_entity_poly.pdbx_strand_id
1 'polypeptide(L)' 'MDKIGLLRSLRSASRNNLFSIEIPKATREDEKKINEWLGELESEGKIKVRECTQRESSVYLHGIMKYASE' A
#
# COMPACT_ATOMS: atom_id res chain seq x y z
N MET A 1 -5.95 -2.69 10.66
CA MET A 1 -6.13 -1.91 9.41
C MET A 1 -6.93 -2.78 8.44
N ASP A 2 -7.56 -2.21 7.40
CA ASP A 2 -8.33 -2.95 6.38
C ASP A 2 -7.89 -2.50 4.97
N LYS A 3 -8.17 -3.28 3.92
CA LYS A 3 -7.89 -2.96 2.50
C LYS A 3 -8.31 -1.54 2.13
N ILE A 4 -9.53 -1.12 2.48
CA ILE A 4 -10.04 0.23 2.16
C ILE A 4 -9.26 1.29 2.95
N GLY A 5 -8.95 1.00 4.21
CA GLY A 5 -8.13 1.88 5.06
C GLY A 5 -6.70 2.03 4.54
N LEU A 6 -6.13 0.95 3.99
CA LEU A 6 -4.83 0.94 3.33
C LEU A 6 -4.85 1.84 2.10
N LEU A 7 -5.80 1.65 1.19
CA LEU A 7 -5.95 2.49 0.01
C LEU A 7 -6.16 3.97 0.38
N ARG A 8 -6.96 4.26 1.41
CA ARG A 8 -7.16 5.63 1.89
C ARG A 8 -5.87 6.25 2.43
N SER A 9 -5.07 5.47 3.15
CA SER A 9 -3.79 5.90 3.68
C SER A 9 -2.78 6.14 2.57
N LEU A 10 -2.70 5.22 1.58
CA LEU A 10 -1.90 5.38 0.37
C LEU A 10 -2.28 6.66 -0.39
N ARG A 11 -3.59 6.91 -0.53
CA ARG A 11 -4.12 8.11 -1.19
C ARG A 11 -3.80 9.39 -0.43
N SER A 12 -3.95 9.38 0.90
CA SER A 12 -3.63 10.52 1.75
C SER A 12 -2.12 10.81 1.81
N ALA A 13 -1.29 9.77 1.73
CA ALA A 13 0.16 9.88 1.66
C ALA A 13 0.67 10.10 0.22
N SER A 14 -0.23 10.10 -0.77
CA SER A 14 0.15 10.32 -2.15
C SER A 14 0.30 11.80 -2.45
N ARG A 15 1.48 12.20 -2.95
CA ARG A 15 1.68 13.49 -3.60
C ARG A 15 1.88 13.26 -5.09
N ASN A 16 1.05 13.93 -5.90
CA ASN A 16 1.21 13.95 -7.36
C ASN A 16 1.27 12.52 -7.97
N ASN A 17 0.41 11.63 -7.49
CA ASN A 17 0.29 10.19 -7.82
C ASN A 17 1.35 9.27 -7.24
N LEU A 18 2.44 9.75 -6.66
CA LEU A 18 3.40 8.90 -5.96
C LEU A 18 2.97 8.77 -4.50
N PHE A 19 2.97 7.57 -3.95
CA PHE A 19 2.78 7.34 -2.52
C PHE A 19 4.06 6.79 -1.91
N SER A 20 4.39 7.26 -0.71
CA SER A 20 5.48 6.75 0.11
C SER A 20 4.98 6.74 1.54
N ILE A 21 4.74 5.55 2.09
CA ILE A 21 4.08 5.40 3.39
C ILE A 21 4.76 4.27 4.14
N GLU A 22 4.98 4.50 5.42
CA GLU A 22 5.40 3.45 6.34
C GLU A 22 4.20 2.99 7.16
N ILE A 23 3.90 1.70 7.08
CA ILE A 23 2.80 1.08 7.81
C ILE A 23 3.39 0.33 9.00
N PRO A 24 3.07 0.71 10.25
CA PRO A 24 3.49 -0.06 11.41
C PRO A 24 2.86 -1.46 11.33
N LYS A 25 3.68 -2.50 11.49
CA LYS A 25 3.21 -3.89 11.49
C LYS A 25 3.05 -4.34 12.94
N ALA A 26 1.84 -4.76 13.31
CA ALA A 26 1.57 -5.26 14.65
C ALA A 26 1.92 -6.75 14.78
N THR A 27 1.67 -7.53 13.73
CA THR A 27 1.94 -8.98 13.71
C THR A 27 2.39 -9.46 12.32
N ARG A 28 2.92 -10.70 12.23
CA ARG A 28 3.21 -11.37 10.94
C ARG A 28 1.95 -11.58 10.09
N GLU A 29 0.78 -11.68 10.71
CA GLU A 29 -0.49 -11.79 9.99
C GLU A 29 -0.85 -10.50 9.27
N ASP A 30 -0.57 -9.33 9.87
CA ASP A 30 -0.76 -8.04 9.22
C ASP A 30 0.11 -7.92 7.96
N GLU A 31 1.35 -8.40 8.00
CA GLU A 31 2.26 -8.38 6.83
C GLU A 31 1.71 -9.18 5.66
N LYS A 32 1.12 -10.36 5.95
CA LYS A 32 0.53 -11.23 4.93
C LYS A 32 -0.73 -10.58 4.33
N LYS A 33 -1.59 -9.99 5.17
CA LYS A 33 -2.78 -9.26 4.74
C LYS A 33 -2.44 -8.01 3.91
N ILE A 34 -1.42 -7.25 4.33
CA ILE A 34 -0.95 -6.08 3.57
C ILE A 34 -0.47 -6.48 2.18
N ASN A 35 0.32 -7.56 2.07
CA ASN A 35 0.76 -8.07 0.76
C ASN A 35 -0.41 -8.52 -0.11
N GLU A 36 -1.38 -9.23 0.46
CA GLU A 36 -2.58 -9.66 -0.26
C GLU A 36 -3.37 -8.46 -0.80
N TRP A 37 -3.64 -7.46 0.05
CA TRP A 37 -4.34 -6.24 -0.37
C TRP A 37 -3.58 -5.44 -1.41
N LEU A 38 -2.25 -5.35 -1.31
CA LEU A 38 -1.44 -4.68 -2.33
C LEU A 38 -1.52 -5.40 -3.68
N GLY A 39 -1.46 -6.74 -3.68
CA GLY A 39 -1.61 -7.55 -4.89
C GLY A 39 -3.00 -7.39 -5.51
N GLU A 40 -4.06 -7.40 -4.70
CA GLU A 40 -5.41 -7.11 -5.17
C GLU A 40 -5.52 -5.71 -5.78
N LEU A 41 -5.03 -4.67 -5.08
CA LEU A 41 -5.11 -3.29 -5.56
C LEU A 41 -4.29 -3.06 -6.84
N GLU A 42 -3.17 -3.77 -6.99
CA GLU A 42 -2.36 -3.76 -8.21
C GLU A 42 -3.06 -4.49 -9.36
N SER A 43 -3.69 -5.64 -9.08
CA SER A 43 -4.49 -6.41 -10.05
C SER A 43 -5.74 -5.65 -10.51
N GLU A 44 -6.39 -4.92 -9.59
CA GLU A 44 -7.48 -3.97 -9.87
C GLU A 44 -6.98 -2.73 -10.64
N GLY A 45 -5.66 -2.56 -10.81
CA GLY A 45 -5.07 -1.42 -11.51
C GLY A 45 -5.20 -0.09 -10.78
N LYS A 46 -5.48 -0.10 -9.46
CA LYS A 46 -5.63 1.09 -8.61
C LYS A 46 -4.29 1.64 -8.14
N ILE A 47 -3.31 0.78 -7.97
CA ILE A 47 -1.95 1.15 -7.58
C ILE A 47 -0.94 0.37 -8.40
N LYS A 48 0.31 0.82 -8.35
CA LYS A 48 1.47 0.07 -8.81
C LYS A 48 2.55 0.18 -7.74
N VAL A 49 2.86 -0.91 -7.07
CA VAL A 49 3.90 -0.94 -6.04
C VAL A 49 5.25 -1.02 -6.76
N ARG A 50 6.16 -0.10 -6.44
CA ARG A 50 7.53 -0.13 -6.99
C ARG A 50 8.51 -0.72 -6.00
N GLU A 51 8.30 -0.46 -4.72
CA GLU A 51 9.16 -0.95 -3.66
C GLU A 51 8.31 -1.25 -2.42
N CYS A 52 8.50 -2.45 -1.88
CA CYS A 52 7.90 -2.91 -0.64
C CYS A 52 9.04 -3.44 0.23
N THR A 53 9.42 -2.70 1.26
CA THR A 53 10.50 -3.08 2.17
C THR A 53 9.92 -3.40 3.53
N GLN A 54 10.05 -4.65 3.95
CA GLN A 54 9.69 -5.08 5.28
C GLN A 54 10.80 -4.67 6.26
N ARG A 55 10.45 -3.87 7.26
CA ARG A 55 11.31 -3.51 8.40
C ARG A 55 10.92 -4.35 9.62
N GLU A 56 11.70 -4.23 10.69
CA GLU A 56 11.55 -5.03 11.91
C GLU A 56 10.18 -4.81 12.60
N SER A 57 9.66 -3.58 12.57
CA SER A 57 8.37 -3.20 13.16
C SER A 57 7.44 -2.43 12.21
N SER A 58 7.80 -2.30 10.94
CA SER A 58 7.01 -1.59 9.94
C SER A 58 7.20 -2.16 8.54
N VAL A 59 6.33 -1.78 7.60
CA VAL A 59 6.45 -2.09 6.18
C VAL A 59 6.47 -0.76 5.44
N TYR A 60 7.59 -0.48 4.80
CA TYR A 60 7.73 0.67 3.92
C TYR A 60 7.19 0.34 2.54
N LEU A 61 6.26 1.17 2.06
CA LEU A 61 5.61 1.03 0.78
C LEU A 61 5.83 2.28 -0.05
N HIS A 62 6.37 2.07 -1.24
CA HIS A 62 6.57 3.10 -2.22
C HIS A 62 6.03 2.67 -3.57
N GLY A 63 5.28 3.54 -4.21
CA GLY A 63 4.65 3.23 -5.47
C GLY A 63 3.90 4.40 -6.05
N ILE A 64 3.08 4.09 -7.05
CA ILE A 64 2.30 5.07 -7.80
C ILE A 64 0.83 4.67 -7.70
N MET A 65 -0.02 5.59 -7.27
CA MET A 65 -1.46 5.43 -7.42
C MET A 65 -1.81 5.56 -8.89
N LYS A 66 -2.42 4.50 -9.43
CA LYS A 66 -3.06 4.54 -10.73
C LYS A 66 -4.48 5.00 -10.51
N TYR A 67 -4.72 6.27 -10.78
CA TYR A 67 -6.09 6.73 -10.96
C TYR A 67 -6.59 6.02 -12.22
N ALA A 68 -7.50 5.05 -12.04
CA ALA A 68 -8.37 4.66 -13.13
C ALA A 68 -9.09 5.97 -13.53
N SER A 69 -8.65 6.58 -14.63
CA SER A 69 -9.52 7.49 -15.35
C SER A 69 -10.78 6.69 -15.69
N GLU A 70 -11.92 7.20 -15.25
CA GLU A 70 -13.26 6.72 -15.64
C GLU A 70 -13.36 6.55 -17.16
#